data_AF-A0A6P0M5S3-F1
#
_entry.id   AF-A0A6P0M5S3-F1
#
_cell.length_a   1.000
_cell.length_b   1.000
_cell.length_c   1.000
_cell.angle_alpha   90.00
_cell.angle_beta   90.00
_cell.angle_gamma   90.00
#
_symmetry.space_group_name_H-M   'P 1'
#
loop_
_entity.id
_entity.type
_entity.pdbx_description
1 polymer ?
#
loop_
_entity_poly.entity_id
_entity_poly.type
_entity_poly.pdbx_seq_one_letter_code
_entity_poly.pdbx_strand_id
1 'polypeptide(L)'
;MGYLLPMIEQRPILGTMTINLERNPKRPARQASLQIRGIRVTLEVPQHHPKPHNLHPVEINVLLVEETEKPADGSQPIRWLLLTTLPIDDFQKAWQCVQWYSYRWLIERFHFTLKSG
;
A
#
# COMPACT_ATOMS: atom_id res chain seq x y z
N MET A 1 -11.86 19.89 5.51
CA MET A 1 -10.87 18.79 5.55
C MET A 1 -11.46 17.64 4.75
N GLY A 2 -10.86 17.24 3.62
CA GLY A 2 -11.28 16.04 2.89
C GLY A 2 -10.70 14.78 3.53
N TYR A 3 -11.41 13.66 3.45
CA TYR A 3 -10.87 12.36 3.87
C TYR A 3 -9.90 11.83 2.80
N LEU A 4 -8.79 11.21 3.22
CA LEU A 4 -7.74 10.72 2.33
C LEU A 4 -8.25 9.69 1.30
N LEU A 5 -9.11 8.77 1.73
CA LEU A 5 -9.63 7.68 0.90
C LEU A 5 -10.47 8.18 -0.28
N PRO A 6 -11.54 8.98 -0.09
CA PRO A 6 -12.30 9.54 -1.22
C PRO A 6 -11.43 10.37 -2.17
N MET A 7 -10.40 11.05 -1.65
CA MET A 7 -9.52 11.89 -2.46
C MET A 7 -8.64 11.05 -3.41
N ILE A 8 -8.06 9.95 -2.92
CA ILE A 8 -7.20 9.09 -3.74
C ILE A 8 -8.02 8.18 -4.67
N GLU A 9 -9.22 7.77 -4.29
CA GLU A 9 -10.13 6.97 -5.13
C GLU A 9 -10.50 7.71 -6.43
N GLN A 10 -10.56 9.04 -6.40
CA GLN A 10 -10.86 9.89 -7.55
C GLN A 10 -9.65 10.20 -8.44
N ARG A 11 -8.43 9.78 -8.04
CA ARG A 11 -7.22 10.05 -8.84
C ARG A 11 -7.15 9.12 -10.07
N PRO A 12 -6.56 9.60 -11.18
CA PRO A 12 -6.31 8.75 -12.33
C PRO A 12 -5.41 7.57 -11.94
N ILE A 13 -5.64 6.44 -12.60
CA ILE A 13 -4.78 5.27 -12.48
C ILE A 13 -3.42 5.63 -13.09
N LEU A 14 -2.34 5.45 -12.33
CA LEU A 14 -0.97 5.63 -12.80
C LEU A 14 -0.52 4.48 -13.70
N GLY A 15 -1.05 3.28 -13.45
CA GLY A 15 -0.83 2.11 -14.27
C GLY A 15 -1.29 0.83 -13.58
N THR A 16 -1.09 -0.29 -14.28
CA THR A 16 -1.41 -1.64 -13.80
C THR A 16 -0.18 -2.53 -13.82
N MET A 17 -0.12 -3.51 -12.93
CA MET A 17 0.95 -4.51 -12.88
C MET A 17 0.45 -5.84 -12.35
N THR A 18 1.24 -6.89 -12.56
CA THR A 18 1.00 -8.19 -11.96
C THR A 18 2.11 -8.50 -10.95
N ILE A 19 1.72 -8.96 -9.76
CA ILE A 19 2.67 -9.48 -8.77
C ILE A 19 2.42 -10.97 -8.53
N ASN A 20 3.51 -11.71 -8.30
CA ASN A 20 3.44 -13.09 -7.84
C ASN A 20 3.29 -13.07 -6.31
N LEU A 21 2.23 -13.68 -5.83
CA LEU A 21 1.94 -13.77 -4.43
C LEU A 21 2.23 -15.19 -3.93
N GLU A 22 3.23 -15.34 -3.07
CA GLU A 22 3.60 -16.63 -2.48
C GLU A 22 2.45 -17.27 -1.68
N ARG A 23 2.48 -18.59 -1.55
CA ARG A 23 1.54 -19.35 -0.70
C ARG A 23 1.69 -18.92 0.76
N ASN A 24 0.59 -18.86 1.48
CA ASN A 24 0.59 -18.84 2.96
C ASN A 24 -0.42 -19.85 3.52
N PRO A 25 -0.61 -19.94 4.85
CA PRO A 25 -1.59 -20.86 5.44
C PRO A 25 -3.05 -20.60 5.05
N LYS A 26 -3.40 -19.40 4.56
CA LYS A 26 -4.78 -18.98 4.27
C LYS A 26 -5.11 -18.87 2.77
N ARG A 27 -4.11 -18.83 1.89
CA ARG A 27 -4.28 -18.71 0.44
C ARG A 27 -3.19 -19.47 -0.33
N PRO A 28 -3.52 -20.11 -1.47
CA PRO A 28 -2.52 -20.65 -2.39
C PRO A 28 -1.64 -19.54 -2.98
N ALA A 29 -0.52 -19.97 -3.59
CA ALA A 29 0.25 -19.07 -4.43
C ALA A 29 -0.59 -18.69 -5.66
N ARG A 30 -0.57 -17.41 -6.04
CA ARG A 30 -1.35 -16.90 -7.18
C ARG A 30 -0.74 -15.63 -7.75
N GLN A 31 -1.15 -15.28 -8.97
CA GLN A 31 -0.90 -13.94 -9.53
C GLN A 31 -2.03 -12.99 -9.14
N ALA A 32 -1.68 -11.72 -8.96
CA ALA A 32 -2.63 -10.64 -8.70
C ALA A 32 -2.36 -9.49 -9.65
N SER A 33 -3.38 -9.09 -10.42
CA SER A 33 -3.35 -7.89 -11.27
C SER A 33 -3.80 -6.69 -10.44
N LEU A 34 -2.93 -5.71 -10.30
CA LEU A 34 -3.09 -4.55 -9.45
C LEU A 34 -3.19 -3.27 -10.29
N GLN A 35 -4.11 -2.39 -9.93
CA GLN A 35 -4.13 -0.99 -10.36
C GLN A 35 -3.57 -0.10 -9.26
N ILE A 36 -2.87 0.96 -9.65
CA ILE A 36 -2.25 1.90 -8.71
C ILE A 36 -2.75 3.31 -8.97
N ARG A 37 -3.19 3.99 -7.91
CA ARG A 37 -3.39 5.45 -7.87
C ARG A 37 -2.38 6.05 -6.92
N GLY A 38 -1.87 7.23 -7.24
CA GLY A 38 -0.90 7.94 -6.42
C GLY A 38 -1.28 9.40 -6.22
N ILE A 39 -0.96 9.92 -5.04
CA ILE A 39 -1.19 11.32 -4.67
C ILE A 39 -0.16 11.76 -3.62
N ARG A 40 0.33 12.99 -3.73
CA ARG A 40 1.05 13.68 -2.66
C ARG A 40 0.05 14.50 -1.85
N VAL A 41 0.09 14.35 -0.53
CA VAL A 41 -0.80 15.07 0.40
C VAL A 41 0.00 15.66 1.55
N THR A 42 -0.53 16.73 2.12
CA THR A 42 -0.07 17.26 3.40
C THR A 42 -0.98 16.71 4.50
N LEU A 43 -0.40 15.96 5.42
CA LEU A 43 -1.08 15.51 6.63
C LEU A 43 -1.01 16.62 7.68
N GLU A 44 -2.16 17.24 7.92
CA GLU A 44 -2.31 18.28 8.94
C GLU A 44 -2.17 17.71 10.35
N VAL A 45 -1.71 18.56 11.28
CA VAL A 45 -1.64 18.21 12.70
C VAL A 45 -3.06 17.92 13.22
N PRO A 46 -3.30 16.79 13.91
CA PRO A 46 -4.63 16.48 14.44
C PRO A 46 -5.16 17.58 15.36
N GLN A 47 -6.42 17.98 15.15
CA GLN A 47 -7.05 19.09 15.89
C GLN A 47 -7.05 18.87 17.42
N HIS A 48 -7.15 17.62 17.86
CA HIS A 48 -7.16 17.25 19.28
C HIS A 48 -5.79 16.79 19.81
N HIS A 49 -4.70 17.07 19.09
CA HIS A 49 -3.37 16.77 19.57
C HIS A 49 -3.05 17.62 20.83
N PRO A 50 -2.52 17.05 21.92
CA PRO A 50 -2.34 17.78 23.18
C PRO A 50 -1.29 18.91 23.11
N LYS A 51 -0.40 18.89 22.12
CA LYS A 51 0.64 19.93 21.90
C LYS A 51 0.74 20.28 20.41
N PRO A 52 -0.26 20.94 19.81
CA PRO A 52 -0.29 21.13 18.35
C PRO A 52 0.69 22.19 17.87
N HIS A 53 1.02 23.16 18.73
CA HIS A 53 1.95 24.27 18.44
C HIS A 53 3.41 23.82 18.21
N ASN A 54 3.78 22.61 18.64
CA ASN A 54 5.12 22.03 18.44
C ASN A 54 5.22 21.10 17.23
N LEU A 55 4.13 20.92 16.48
CA LEU A 55 4.08 20.03 15.33
C LEU A 55 3.82 20.82 14.06
N HIS A 56 4.34 20.31 12.96
CA HIS A 56 4.12 20.87 11.64
C HIS A 56 3.43 19.83 10.75
N PRO A 57 2.60 20.28 9.79
CA PRO A 57 2.05 19.39 8.78
C PRO A 57 3.17 18.66 8.03
N VAL A 58 2.92 17.40 7.67
CA VAL A 58 3.92 16.53 7.02
C VAL A 58 3.46 16.20 5.62
N GLU A 59 4.30 16.49 4.63
CA GLU A 59 4.08 16.01 3.26
C GLU A 59 4.42 14.52 3.16
N ILE A 60 3.51 13.77 2.54
CA ILE A 60 3.69 12.33 2.32
C ILE A 60 3.08 11.91 0.99
N ASN A 61 3.65 10.86 0.40
CA ASN A 61 3.10 10.21 -0.76
C ASN A 61 2.18 9.07 -0.34
N VAL A 62 1.06 8.93 -1.04
CA VAL A 62 0.05 7.90 -0.77
C VAL A 62 -0.22 7.13 -2.05
N LEU A 63 -0.21 5.81 -1.94
CA LEU A 63 -0.58 4.89 -3.01
C LEU A 63 -1.82 4.10 -2.59
N LEU A 64 -2.83 4.08 -3.44
CA LEU A 64 -3.94 3.14 -3.36
C LEU A 64 -3.70 2.05 -4.40
N VAL A 65 -3.52 0.82 -3.92
CA VAL A 65 -3.21 -0.36 -4.72
C VAL A 65 -4.36 -1.34 -4.57
N GLU A 66 -5.02 -1.66 -5.67
CA GLU A 66 -6.23 -2.47 -5.66
C GLU A 66 -6.13 -3.57 -6.68
N GLU A 67 -6.59 -4.77 -6.33
CA GLU A 67 -6.73 -5.85 -7.28
C GLU A 67 -7.85 -5.52 -8.28
N THR A 68 -7.58 -5.66 -9.57
CA THR A 68 -8.55 -5.35 -10.63
C THR A 68 -9.64 -6.40 -10.74
N GLU A 69 -9.33 -7.64 -10.34
CA GLU A 69 -10.23 -8.78 -10.43
C GLU A 69 -10.33 -9.48 -9.07
N LYS A 70 -11.47 -10.12 -8.83
CA LYS A 70 -11.65 -10.94 -7.63
C LYS A 70 -10.81 -12.23 -7.77
N PRO A 71 -10.08 -12.63 -6.73
CA PRO A 71 -9.30 -13.87 -6.77
C PRO A 71 -10.19 -15.11 -7.00
N ALA A 72 -9.79 -15.96 -7.95
CA ALA A 72 -10.52 -17.19 -8.28
C ALA A 72 -10.55 -18.22 -7.13
N ASP A 73 -9.60 -18.12 -6.20
CA ASP A 73 -9.53 -18.96 -5.00
C ASP A 73 -10.47 -18.50 -3.88
N GLY A 74 -11.27 -17.45 -4.11
CA GLY A 74 -12.18 -16.88 -3.11
C GLY A 74 -11.47 -16.08 -2.02
N SER A 75 -10.15 -15.86 -2.12
CA SER A 75 -9.42 -15.00 -1.18
C SER A 75 -9.87 -13.55 -1.30
N GLN A 76 -9.69 -12.78 -0.23
CA GLN A 76 -9.99 -11.35 -0.28
C GLN A 76 -9.06 -10.65 -1.29
N PRO A 77 -9.61 -9.78 -2.17
CA PRO A 77 -8.80 -9.04 -3.11
C PRO A 77 -7.83 -8.12 -2.38
N ILE A 78 -6.67 -7.89 -3.00
CA ILE A 78 -5.72 -6.90 -2.48
C ILE A 78 -6.35 -5.50 -2.49
N ARG A 79 -6.26 -4.83 -1.34
CA ARG A 79 -6.52 -3.40 -1.20
C ARG A 79 -5.54 -2.83 -0.19
N TRP A 80 -4.50 -2.17 -0.68
CA TRP A 80 -3.48 -1.54 0.16
C TRP A 80 -3.55 -0.02 0.01
N LEU A 81 -3.59 0.66 1.17
CA LEU A 81 -3.32 2.09 1.26
C LEU A 81 -1.94 2.25 1.86
N LEU A 82 -0.96 2.63 1.04
CA LEU A 82 0.44 2.74 1.42
C LEU A 82 0.81 4.21 1.58
N LEU A 83 1.47 4.54 2.68
CA LEU A 83 2.06 5.86 2.92
C LEU A 83 3.58 5.71 2.82
N THR A 84 4.22 6.61 2.08
CA THR A 84 5.66 6.53 1.83
C THR A 84 6.29 7.92 1.72
N THR A 85 7.54 8.03 2.16
CA THR A 85 8.40 9.20 1.92
C THR A 85 9.17 9.09 0.61
N LEU A 86 9.15 7.91 -0.03
CA LEU A 86 9.78 7.67 -1.31
C LEU A 86 9.06 8.43 -2.43
N PRO A 87 9.78 8.88 -3.46
CA PRO A 87 9.17 9.57 -4.59
C PRO A 87 8.21 8.64 -5.35
N ILE A 88 7.13 9.21 -5.89
CA ILE A 88 6.11 8.50 -6.70
C ILE A 88 5.76 9.27 -7.98
N ASP A 89 6.69 10.10 -8.46
CA ASP A 89 6.43 11.08 -9.55
C ASP A 89 6.07 10.42 -10.89
N ASP A 90 6.35 9.12 -11.02
CA ASP A 90 6.04 8.31 -12.19
C ASP A 90 5.60 6.90 -11.76
N PHE A 91 5.05 6.16 -12.72
CA PHE A 91 4.56 4.81 -12.50
C PHE A 91 5.66 3.83 -12.04
N GLN A 92 6.90 3.97 -12.52
CA GLN A 92 7.98 3.05 -12.18
C GLN A 92 8.38 3.19 -10.70
N LYS A 93 8.45 4.42 -10.19
CA LYS A 93 8.71 4.67 -8.77
C LYS A 93 7.56 4.21 -7.87
N ALA A 94 6.32 4.47 -8.28
CA ALA A 94 5.14 3.96 -7.57
C ALA A 94 5.15 2.43 -7.53
N TRP A 95 5.47 1.78 -8.65
CA TRP A 95 5.63 0.33 -8.71
C TRP A 95 6.69 -0.18 -7.75
N GLN A 96 7.88 0.40 -7.75
CA GLN A 96 8.95 -0.02 -6.86
C GLN A 96 8.52 -0.04 -5.39
N CYS A 97 7.75 0.96 -4.95
CA CYS A 97 7.16 0.99 -3.60
C CYS A 97 6.22 -0.19 -3.35
N VAL A 98 5.32 -0.50 -4.30
CA VAL A 98 4.39 -1.63 -4.20
C VAL A 98 5.13 -2.97 -4.19
N GLN A 99 6.15 -3.12 -5.04
CA GLN A 99 6.97 -4.32 -5.10
C GLN A 99 7.71 -4.54 -3.78
N TRP A 100 8.34 -3.51 -3.22
CA TRP A 100 8.96 -3.61 -1.90
C TRP A 100 7.97 -3.95 -0.79
N TYR A 101 6.77 -3.35 -0.81
CA TYR A 101 5.74 -3.68 0.16
C TYR A 101 5.27 -5.14 0.04
N SER A 102 5.24 -5.71 -1.18
CA SER A 102 4.88 -7.11 -1.39
C SER A 102 5.78 -8.09 -0.63
N TYR A 103 7.03 -7.71 -0.34
CA TYR A 103 7.99 -8.51 0.42
C TYR A 103 7.83 -8.43 1.94
N ARG A 104 6.91 -7.60 2.46
CA ARG A 104 6.70 -7.42 3.91
C ARG A 104 6.52 -8.74 4.66
N TRP A 105 5.97 -9.77 4.02
CA TRP A 105 5.76 -11.08 4.62
C TRP A 105 7.03 -11.91 4.88
N LEU A 106 8.15 -11.59 4.23
CA LEU A 106 9.40 -12.33 4.43
C LEU A 106 9.85 -12.30 5.91
N ILE A 107 9.54 -11.23 6.64
CA ILE A 107 9.85 -11.15 8.08
C ILE A 107 9.04 -12.15 8.91
N GLU A 108 7.79 -12.43 8.53
CA GLU A 108 6.96 -13.45 9.21
C GLU A 108 7.54 -14.84 8.96
N ARG A 109 8.03 -15.10 7.73
CA ARG A 109 8.71 -16.35 7.39
C ARG A 109 10.00 -16.53 8.19
N PHE A 110 10.79 -15.46 8.33
CA PHE A 110 11.98 -15.45 9.17
C PHE A 110 11.66 -15.75 10.64
N HIS A 111 10.63 -15.12 11.20
CA HIS A 111 10.18 -15.41 12.57
C HIS A 111 9.67 -16.84 12.73
N PHE A 112 9.00 -17.41 11.72
CA PHE A 112 8.58 -18.81 11.73
C PHE A 112 9.78 -19.75 11.80
N THR A 113 10.79 -19.53 10.95
CA THR A 113 12.00 -20.36 10.95
C THR A 113 12.77 -20.27 12.27
N LEU A 114 12.81 -19.10 12.91
CA LEU A 114 13.47 -18.93 14.21
C LEU A 114 12.73 -19.61 15.37
N LYS A 115 11.40 -19.74 15.30
CA LYS A 115 10.58 -20.29 16.39
C LYS A 115 10.30 -21.79 16.26
N SER A 116 10.38 -22.32 15.05
CA SER A 116 10.03 -23.71 14.74
C SER A 116 11.24 -24.56 14.31
N GLY A 117 12.42 -23.94 14.22
CA GLY A 117 13.70 -24.61 13.99
C GLY A 117 14.40 -24.99 15.30
#